data_AF-A0AAV2CF75-F1
#
_entry.id   AF-A0AAV2CF75-F1
#
_cell.length_a   1.000
_cell.length_b   1.000
_cell.length_c   1.000
_cell.angle_alpha   90.00
_cell.angle_beta   90.00
_cell.angle_gamma   90.00
#
_symmetry.space_group_name_H-M   'P 1'
#
loop_
_entity.id
_entity.type
_entity.pdbx_description
1 polymer ?
#
loop_
_entity_poly.entity_id
_entity_poly.type
_entity_poly.pdbx_seq_one_letter_code
_entity_poly.pdbx_strand_id
1 'polypeptide(L)'
;MVVDEEEGAAPTTASKQPPEEIVDITEAPDDEVSLYTMYDVSHPVTIRLGVTLHDDAVVALVDIGSTHNFVCSEAACRLLLKTTPIPPFQVKVANGETLACTR
;
A
#
# COMPACT_ATOMS: atom_id res chain seq x y z
N MET A 1 13.29 13.05 -76.29
CA MET A 1 12.05 12.25 -76.27
C MET A 1 11.37 12.59 -74.96
N VAL A 2 10.23 13.27 -75.03
CA VAL A 2 9.42 13.65 -73.85
C VAL A 2 8.51 12.49 -73.46
N VAL A 3 8.28 12.34 -72.14
CA VAL A 3 7.06 11.76 -71.51
C VAL A 3 7.06 12.19 -70.03
N ASP A 4 5.86 12.45 -69.51
CA ASP A 4 5.57 13.37 -68.40
C ASP A 4 4.37 12.80 -67.57
N GLU A 5 4.08 13.19 -66.31
CA GLU A 5 4.59 14.31 -65.51
C GLU A 5 5.32 13.91 -64.20
N GLU A 6 4.78 13.56 -63.02
CA GLU A 6 3.41 13.47 -62.43
C GLU A 6 3.54 13.52 -60.86
N GLU A 7 2.47 13.46 -60.07
CA GLU A 7 2.47 13.63 -58.59
C GLU A 7 2.37 12.31 -57.75
N GLY A 8 2.64 12.38 -56.43
CA GLY A 8 2.17 11.32 -55.51
C GLY A 8 2.76 11.18 -54.09
N ALA A 9 2.56 12.16 -53.22
CA ALA A 9 2.47 12.04 -51.74
C ALA A 9 3.51 11.20 -50.91
N ALA A 10 4.23 11.87 -50.00
CA ALA A 10 4.58 11.29 -48.69
C ALA A 10 3.32 11.24 -47.78
N PRO A 11 3.16 10.30 -46.82
CA PRO A 11 4.04 10.09 -45.65
C PRO A 11 4.26 8.56 -45.38
N THR A 12 4.83 8.03 -44.28
CA THR A 12 4.97 8.44 -42.88
C THR A 12 6.23 7.86 -42.25
N THR A 13 6.86 8.63 -41.36
CA THR A 13 8.02 8.24 -40.55
C THR A 13 7.73 7.03 -39.66
N ALA A 14 8.31 5.87 -39.97
CA ALA A 14 8.28 4.71 -39.09
C ALA A 14 9.30 4.84 -37.95
N SER A 15 9.00 5.67 -36.94
CA SER A 15 9.74 5.67 -35.68
C SER A 15 9.57 4.31 -35.00
N LYS A 16 10.68 3.56 -34.91
CA LYS A 16 10.72 2.24 -34.28
C LYS A 16 10.78 2.39 -32.76
N GLN A 17 9.62 2.63 -32.13
CA GLN A 17 9.45 2.57 -30.67
C GLN A 17 9.97 1.20 -30.17
N PRO A 18 10.81 1.13 -29.13
CA PRO A 18 11.10 -0.14 -28.46
C PRO A 18 9.80 -0.75 -27.92
N PRO A 19 9.68 -2.09 -27.86
CA PRO A 19 8.50 -2.71 -27.26
C PRO A 19 8.40 -2.29 -25.79
N GLU A 20 7.22 -1.83 -25.38
CA GLU A 20 6.94 -1.54 -23.98
C GLU A 20 6.98 -2.85 -23.20
N GLU A 21 7.84 -2.91 -22.20
CA GLU A 21 7.95 -4.06 -21.30
C GLU A 21 6.68 -4.07 -20.44
N ILE A 22 5.71 -4.91 -20.83
CA ILE A 22 4.51 -5.17 -20.06
C ILE A 22 4.95 -5.93 -18.80
N VAL A 23 5.27 -5.18 -17.75
CA VAL A 23 5.41 -5.73 -16.41
C VAL A 23 4.07 -6.34 -16.02
N ASP A 24 4.06 -7.67 -15.91
CA ASP A 24 2.90 -8.43 -15.46
C ASP A 24 2.74 -8.23 -13.94
N ILE A 25 2.06 -7.16 -13.54
CA ILE A 25 1.76 -6.86 -12.13
C ILE A 25 0.58 -7.73 -11.67
N THR A 26 0.78 -9.06 -11.69
CA THR A 26 -0.13 -10.06 -11.13
C THR A 26 0.33 -10.61 -9.78
N GLU A 27 1.16 -9.85 -9.07
CA GLU A 27 1.34 -9.99 -7.62
C GLU A 27 0.38 -9.03 -6.92
N ALA A 28 -0.62 -9.58 -6.21
CA ALA A 28 -1.43 -8.79 -5.30
C ALA A 28 -0.51 -8.23 -4.21
N PRO A 29 -0.63 -6.96 -3.79
CA PRO A 29 0.28 -6.39 -2.81
C PRO A 29 0.20 -7.18 -1.50
N ASP A 30 1.34 -7.72 -1.06
CA ASP A 30 1.52 -8.23 0.30
C ASP A 30 1.11 -7.12 1.28
N ASP A 31 0.23 -7.42 2.23
CA ASP A 31 -0.14 -6.46 3.27
C ASP A 31 1.00 -6.32 4.29
N GLU A 32 1.87 -5.34 4.10
CA GLU A 32 3.04 -5.12 4.96
C GLU A 32 2.71 -4.32 6.23
N VAL A 33 3.43 -4.62 7.33
CA VAL A 33 3.38 -3.91 8.62
C VAL A 33 4.76 -3.77 9.25
N SER A 34 5.09 -2.57 9.74
CA SER A 34 6.35 -2.34 10.47
C SER A 34 6.37 -3.03 11.83
N LEU A 35 7.52 -3.58 12.19
CA LEU A 35 7.72 -4.30 13.46
C LEU A 35 7.35 -3.44 14.68
N TYR A 36 7.74 -2.15 14.63
CA TYR A 36 7.53 -1.22 15.74
C TYR A 36 6.06 -0.87 15.99
N THR A 37 5.16 -1.19 15.05
CA THR A 37 3.71 -1.04 15.16
C THR A 37 3.06 -2.19 15.93
N MET A 38 3.70 -3.36 15.95
CA MET A 38 3.16 -4.59 16.55
C MET A 38 3.67 -4.86 17.98
N TYR A 39 4.89 -4.45 18.29
CA TYR A 39 5.49 -4.62 19.61
C TYR A 39 5.40 -3.30 20.39
N ASP A 40 4.75 -3.30 21.57
CA ASP A 40 4.66 -2.14 22.48
C ASP A 40 6.00 -1.85 23.19
N VAL A 41 7.01 -1.59 22.38
CA VAL A 41 8.38 -1.29 22.80
C VAL A 41 8.69 0.08 22.25
N SER A 42 8.87 1.06 23.14
CA SER A 42 9.14 2.45 22.79
C SER A 42 10.50 2.62 22.13
N HIS A 43 10.58 2.34 20.83
CA HIS A 43 11.78 2.51 20.04
C HIS A 43 12.04 4.00 19.77
N PRO A 44 13.29 4.47 19.90
CA PRO A 44 13.63 5.90 19.89
C PRO A 44 13.46 6.59 18.52
N VAL A 45 13.08 5.86 17.47
CA VAL A 45 12.88 6.36 16.10
C VAL A 45 11.47 6.05 15.63
N THR A 46 10.47 6.48 16.40
CA THR A 46 9.04 6.34 16.03
C THR A 46 8.30 7.65 16.23
N ILE A 47 7.40 7.98 15.30
CA ILE A 47 6.51 9.14 15.42
C ILE A 47 5.27 8.68 16.20
N ARG A 48 5.04 9.28 17.37
CA ARG A 48 3.90 8.97 18.25
C ARG A 48 3.03 10.22 18.40
N LEU A 49 1.73 10.06 18.15
CA LEU A 49 0.74 11.12 18.32
C LEU A 49 -0.10 10.82 19.57
N GLY A 50 -0.17 11.78 20.49
CA GLY A 50 -1.19 11.76 21.54
C GLY A 50 -2.54 12.12 20.91
N VAL A 51 -3.53 11.25 21.10
CA VAL A 51 -4.88 11.42 20.54
C VAL A 51 -5.92 11.22 21.65
N THR A 52 -7.08 11.83 21.50
CA THR A 52 -8.24 11.61 22.38
C THR A 52 -9.36 11.00 21.57
N LEU A 53 -9.86 9.84 22.01
CA LEU A 53 -10.96 9.11 21.37
C LEU A 53 -12.03 8.85 22.43
N HIS A 54 -13.23 9.40 22.26
CA HIS A 54 -14.33 9.28 23.25
C HIS A 54 -13.89 9.64 24.69
N ASP A 55 -13.22 10.79 24.84
CA ASP A 55 -12.63 11.31 26.09
C ASP A 55 -11.47 10.49 26.70
N ASP A 56 -11.14 9.33 26.12
CA ASP A 56 -9.99 8.52 26.50
C ASP A 56 -8.70 8.99 25.81
N ALA A 57 -7.62 9.13 26.57
CA ALA A 57 -6.28 9.38 26.04
C ALA A 57 -5.67 8.10 25.46
N VAL A 58 -5.14 8.19 24.24
CA VAL A 58 -4.44 7.11 23.53
C VAL A 58 -3.17 7.63 22.87
N VAL A 59 -2.27 6.73 22.51
CA VAL A 59 -1.09 7.05 21.70
C VAL A 59 -1.18 6.25 20.40
N ALA A 60 -1.29 6.97 19.27
CA ALA A 60 -1.19 6.37 17.95
C ALA A 60 0.26 6.37 17.47
N LEU A 61 0.69 5.29 16.83
CA LEU A 61 1.94 5.24 16.08
C LEU A 61 1.68 5.71 14.65
N VAL A 62 2.54 6.58 14.12
CA VAL A 62 2.52 6.93 12.69
C VAL A 62 3.57 6.07 12.00
N ASP A 63 3.10 5.18 11.14
CA ASP A 63 3.92 4.27 10.36
C ASP A 63 3.54 4.40 8.88
N ILE A 64 4.49 4.86 8.07
CA ILE A 64 4.33 5.03 6.62
C ILE A 64 4.61 3.74 5.83
N GLY A 65 5.13 2.69 6.50
CA GLY A 65 5.47 1.41 5.90
C GLY A 65 4.40 0.33 6.08
N SER A 66 3.25 0.64 6.69
CA SER A 66 2.12 -0.29 6.82
C SER A 66 1.07 -0.04 5.74
N THR A 67 0.51 -1.11 5.15
CA THR A 67 -0.63 -0.99 4.21
C THR A 67 -1.96 -0.71 4.93
N HIS A 68 -2.06 -1.16 6.19
CA HIS A 68 -3.27 -1.07 7.01
C HIS A 68 -2.99 -0.41 8.37
N ASN A 69 -4.03 0.14 9.00
CA ASN A 69 -3.97 0.64 10.37
C ASN A 69 -4.40 -0.46 11.35
N PHE A 70 -3.64 -0.64 12.44
CA PHE A 70 -3.89 -1.68 13.44
C PHE A 70 -4.27 -1.06 14.78
N VAL A 71 -5.23 -1.69 15.47
CA VAL A 71 -5.62 -1.37 16.84
C VAL A 71 -5.64 -2.67 17.64
N CYS A 72 -5.01 -2.69 18.81
CA CYS A 72 -5.06 -3.89 19.66
C CYS A 72 -6.50 -4.09 20.17
N SER A 73 -6.95 -5.34 20.23
CA SER A 73 -8.35 -5.65 20.58
C SER A 73 -8.73 -5.13 21.98
N GLU A 74 -7.77 -5.07 22.91
CA GLU A 74 -7.98 -4.49 24.24
C GLU A 74 -8.29 -2.99 24.17
N ALA A 75 -7.54 -2.21 23.39
CA ALA A 75 -7.84 -0.79 23.19
C ALA A 75 -9.19 -0.61 22.48
N ALA A 76 -9.49 -1.40 21.44
CA ALA A 76 -10.78 -1.32 20.76
C ALA A 76 -11.97 -1.60 21.70
N CYS A 77 -11.83 -2.58 22.61
CA CYS A 77 -12.83 -2.86 23.65
C CYS A 77 -12.92 -1.74 24.69
N ARG A 78 -11.79 -1.26 25.20
CA ARG A 78 -11.72 -0.19 26.22
C ARG A 78 -12.36 1.11 25.74
N LEU A 79 -12.11 1.47 24.48
CA LEU A 79 -12.59 2.69 23.83
C LEU A 79 -14.00 2.53 23.21
N LEU A 80 -14.64 1.37 23.40
CA LEU A 80 -15.96 1.01 22.87
C LEU A 80 -16.10 1.28 21.35
N LEU A 81 -15.04 1.00 20.58
CA LEU A 81 -15.03 1.24 19.13
C LEU A 81 -16.03 0.32 18.43
N LYS A 82 -16.81 0.88 17.51
CA LYS A 82 -17.70 0.10 16.64
C LYS A 82 -16.87 -0.63 15.59
N THR A 83 -16.82 -1.96 15.69
CA THR A 83 -16.13 -2.83 14.73
C THR A 83 -17.10 -3.37 13.68
N THR A 84 -16.71 -3.33 12.41
CA THR A 84 -17.39 -4.03 11.31
C THR A 84 -16.52 -5.21 10.90
N PRO A 85 -17.05 -6.45 10.84
CA PRO A 85 -16.27 -7.61 10.40
C PRO A 85 -15.74 -7.44 8.97
N ILE A 86 -14.50 -7.86 8.75
CA ILE A 86 -13.82 -7.82 7.45
C ILE A 86 -13.53 -9.24 6.93
N PRO A 87 -13.42 -9.44 5.61
CA PRO A 87 -12.93 -10.70 5.06
C PRO A 87 -11.54 -11.05 5.62
N PRO A 88 -11.27 -12.30 5.99
CA PRO A 88 -9.95 -12.67 6.50
C PRO A 88 -8.84 -12.45 5.47
N PHE A 89 -7.70 -11.93 5.94
CA PHE A 89 -6.53 -11.63 5.11
C PHE A 89 -5.22 -11.93 5.88
N GLN A 90 -4.11 -11.93 5.16
CA GLN A 90 -2.78 -12.22 5.72
C GLN A 90 -1.90 -10.98 5.65
N VAL A 91 -1.23 -10.68 6.76
CA VAL A 91 -0.40 -9.48 6.93
C VAL A 91 1.02 -9.91 7.24
N LYS A 92 1.97 -9.43 6.45
CA LYS A 92 3.41 -9.68 6.59
C LYS A 92 4.03 -8.61 7.48
N VAL A 93 4.58 -9.02 8.62
CA VAL A 93 5.24 -8.11 9.55
C VAL A 93 6.74 -8.04 9.27
N ALA A 94 7.39 -6.92 9.59
CA ALA A 94 8.78 -6.66 9.19
C ALA A 94 9.87 -7.54 9.86
N ASN A 95 9.51 -8.51 10.71
CA ASN A 95 10.40 -9.62 11.11
C ASN A 95 10.37 -10.80 10.11
N GLY A 96 9.52 -10.75 9.08
CA GLY A 96 9.31 -11.80 8.09
C GLY A 96 8.21 -12.80 8.45
N GLU A 97 7.50 -12.64 9.58
CA GLU A 97 6.36 -13.49 9.93
C GLU A 97 5.08 -13.04 9.19
N THR A 98 4.08 -13.92 9.13
CA THR A 98 2.77 -13.62 8.56
C THR A 98 1.67 -13.86 9.60
N LEU A 99 0.79 -12.88 9.78
CA LEU A 99 -0.32 -12.88 10.73
C LEU A 99 -1.64 -13.02 9.98
N ALA A 100 -2.51 -13.90 10.47
CA ALA A 100 -3.86 -14.05 9.95
C ALA A 100 -4.81 -13.08 10.66
N CYS A 101 -5.31 -12.08 9.94
CA CYS A 101 -6.39 -11.21 10.40
C CYS A 101 -7.74 -11.87 10.09
N THR A 102 -8.55 -12.15 11.11
CA THR A 102 -9.75 -13.01 10.96
C THR A 102 -11.02 -12.45 11.64
N ARG A 103 -11.03 -11.17 12.02
CA ARG A 103 -12.14 -10.50 12.73
C ARG A 103 -12.25 -9.04 12.30
#